data_AF-A0A357ZB74-F1
#
_entry.id   AF-A0A357ZB74-F1
#
_cell.length_a   1.000
_cell.length_b   1.000
_cell.length_c   1.000
_cell.angle_alpha   90.00
_cell.angle_beta   90.00
_cell.angle_gamma   90.00
#
_symmetry.space_group_name_H-M   'P 1'
#
loop_
_entity.id
_entity.type
_entity.pdbx_description
1 polymer ?
#
loop_
_entity_poly.entity_id
_entity_poly.type
_entity_poly.pdbx_seq_one_letter_code
_entity_poly.pdbx_strand_id
1 'polypeptide(L)'
;MKSKIFLALAIISLGAYSCVSPKKLQEAEAKYGQLNGAYADLQTKYRDAQDQAAKAKNETDKSNFVSKTMQGTIDDLNKQIEFLKKNNNVVLNQLQDMSVVSGAQAESIKKSLENIGSKDSYIQTLQGSMARKDSMNMALVMNLKGAIGDLSDGDINIKVEKGVVYVDISDKLLFKSGSFSITDKATVVLGKVAKVLAAQPNIEFMVEGHTDSKQLLGSDNKMEDNWDLSVKRATTIVRLLQEKYGIDPKRMTAAGRGE
;
A
#
# COMPACT_ATOMS: atom_id res chain seq x y z
N MET A 1 47.26 19.43 -80.53
CA MET A 1 47.38 19.39 -79.06
C MET A 1 46.11 19.74 -78.28
N LYS A 2 45.19 20.57 -78.80
CA LYS A 2 44.00 21.03 -78.04
C LYS A 2 42.90 19.97 -77.82
N SER A 3 42.74 18.99 -78.71
CA SER A 3 41.69 17.95 -78.59
C SER A 3 41.97 16.90 -77.48
N LYS A 4 43.24 16.60 -77.19
CA LYS A 4 43.60 15.65 -76.12
C LYS A 4 43.42 16.21 -74.71
N ILE A 5 43.43 17.55 -74.56
CA ILE A 5 43.23 18.24 -73.28
C ILE A 5 41.74 18.24 -72.90
N PHE A 6 40.83 18.42 -73.87
CA PHE A 6 39.39 18.35 -73.62
C PHE A 6 38.89 16.95 -73.28
N LEU A 7 39.49 15.90 -73.86
CA LEU A 7 39.15 14.52 -73.51
C LEU A 7 39.64 14.15 -72.10
N ALA A 8 40.78 14.68 -71.67
CA ALA A 8 41.30 14.47 -70.32
C ALA A 8 40.45 15.20 -69.25
N LEU A 9 39.95 16.40 -69.55
CA LEU A 9 39.07 17.15 -68.65
C LEU A 9 37.67 16.53 -68.49
N ALA A 10 37.12 15.91 -69.56
CA ALA A 10 35.83 15.22 -69.50
C ALA A 10 35.89 13.92 -68.67
N ILE A 11 37.01 13.21 -68.68
CA ILE A 11 37.21 12.00 -67.87
C ILE A 11 37.39 12.34 -66.38
N ILE A 12 37.97 13.51 -66.08
CA ILE A 12 38.13 14.00 -64.70
C ILE A 12 36.78 14.50 -64.14
N SER A 13 35.88 15.04 -64.97
CA SER A 13 34.55 15.51 -64.51
C SER A 13 33.53 14.38 -64.29
N LEU A 14 33.73 13.20 -64.89
CA LEU A 14 32.88 12.01 -64.69
C LEU A 14 33.32 11.15 -63.48
N GLY A 15 34.51 11.38 -62.93
CA GLY A 15 35.03 10.68 -61.75
C GLY A 15 34.71 11.36 -60.40
N ALA A 16 34.08 12.53 -60.43
CA ALA A 16 33.79 13.34 -59.23
C ALA A 16 32.37 13.12 -58.68
N TYR A 17 31.77 11.94 -58.89
CA TYR A 17 30.67 11.51 -58.05
C TYR A 17 31.24 11.27 -56.64
N SER A 18 30.80 12.09 -55.69
CA SER A 18 31.19 12.02 -54.28
C SER A 18 30.75 10.69 -53.67
N CYS A 19 31.52 9.63 -53.90
CA CYS A 19 31.40 8.38 -53.17
C CYS A 19 31.74 8.68 -51.71
N VAL A 20 30.71 8.62 -50.86
CA VAL A 20 30.87 8.67 -49.41
C VAL A 20 31.87 7.56 -49.03
N SER A 21 32.90 7.91 -48.27
CA SER A 21 33.90 6.92 -47.83
C SER A 21 33.19 5.74 -47.15
N PRO A 22 33.56 4.47 -47.41
CA PRO A 22 32.88 3.29 -46.86
C PRO A 22 32.69 3.33 -45.34
N LYS A 23 33.64 3.95 -44.63
CA LYS A 23 33.56 4.19 -43.18
C LYS A 23 32.39 5.10 -42.76
N LYS A 24 32.14 6.18 -43.50
CA LYS A 24 31.00 7.08 -43.26
C LYS A 24 29.65 6.43 -43.60
N LEU A 25 29.64 5.51 -44.58
CA LEU A 25 28.45 4.71 -44.90
C LEU A 25 28.14 3.74 -43.75
N GLN A 26 29.14 2.99 -43.26
CA GLN A 26 29.00 2.10 -42.11
C GLN A 26 28.58 2.83 -40.83
N GLU A 27 29.15 4.01 -40.57
CA GLU A 27 28.74 4.85 -39.43
C GLU A 27 27.28 5.34 -39.56
N ALA A 28 26.83 5.67 -40.76
CA ALA A 28 25.44 6.06 -41.02
C ALA A 28 24.47 4.87 -40.88
N GLU A 29 24.83 3.70 -41.41
CA GLU A 29 24.07 2.45 -41.26
C GLU A 29 23.95 2.03 -39.79
N ALA A 30 25.04 2.13 -39.02
CA ALA A 30 25.03 1.85 -37.59
C ALA A 30 24.12 2.82 -36.81
N LYS A 31 24.16 4.13 -37.13
CA LYS A 31 23.25 5.12 -36.55
C LYS A 31 21.79 4.85 -36.94
N TYR A 32 21.52 4.45 -38.18
CA TYR A 32 20.17 4.09 -38.62
C TYR A 32 19.66 2.85 -37.87
N GLY A 33 20.50 1.84 -37.68
CA GLY A 33 20.16 0.66 -36.88
C GLY A 33 19.85 1.00 -35.42
N GLN A 34 20.68 1.85 -34.80
CA GLN A 34 20.43 2.34 -33.43
C GLN A 34 19.13 3.15 -33.33
N LEU A 35 18.88 4.05 -34.29
CA LEU A 35 17.67 4.87 -34.32
C LEU A 35 16.42 4.01 -34.51
N ASN A 36 16.47 3.01 -35.38
CA ASN A 36 15.37 2.08 -35.61
C ASN A 36 15.09 1.22 -34.36
N GLY A 37 16.14 0.76 -33.67
CA GLY A 37 16.00 0.07 -32.38
C GLY A 37 15.37 0.97 -31.31
N ALA A 38 15.85 2.20 -31.17
CA ALA A 38 15.31 3.18 -30.23
C ALA A 38 13.84 3.54 -30.55
N TYR A 39 13.48 3.60 -31.84
CA TYR A 39 12.10 3.83 -32.27
C TYR A 39 11.18 2.67 -31.90
N ALA A 40 11.63 1.42 -32.11
CA ALA A 40 10.89 0.23 -31.71
C ALA A 40 10.69 0.18 -30.17
N ASP A 41 11.74 0.46 -29.40
CA ASP A 41 11.68 0.52 -27.93
C ASP A 41 10.71 1.61 -27.46
N LEU A 42 10.74 2.79 -28.08
CA LEU A 42 9.84 3.89 -27.77
C LEU A 42 8.39 3.53 -28.08
N GLN A 43 8.15 2.85 -29.20
CA GLN A 43 6.83 2.38 -29.61
C GLN A 43 6.28 1.34 -28.62
N THR A 44 7.11 0.41 -28.13
CA THR A 44 6.73 -0.54 -27.09
C THR A 44 6.38 0.18 -25.78
N LYS A 45 7.23 1.10 -25.31
CA LYS A 45 6.97 1.89 -24.10
C LYS A 45 5.69 2.72 -24.20
N TYR A 46 5.41 3.29 -25.37
CA TYR A 46 4.17 4.04 -25.60
C TYR A 46 2.94 3.14 -25.48
N ARG A 47 2.99 1.93 -26.07
CA ARG A 47 1.90 0.96 -25.95
C ARG A 47 1.71 0.51 -24.50
N ASP A 48 2.79 0.21 -23.79
CA ASP A 48 2.72 -0.22 -22.39
C ASP A 48 2.15 0.89 -21.49
N ALA A 49 2.53 2.15 -21.74
CA ALA A 49 1.98 3.31 -21.05
C ALA A 49 0.48 3.49 -21.35
N GLN A 50 0.05 3.26 -22.59
CA GLN A 50 -1.36 3.30 -22.98
C GLN A 50 -2.18 2.20 -22.29
N ASP A 51 -1.63 0.99 -22.20
CA ASP A 51 -2.26 -0.14 -21.51
C ASP A 51 -2.37 0.12 -19.99
N GLN A 52 -1.34 0.70 -19.37
CA GLN A 52 -1.38 1.10 -17.97
C GLN A 52 -2.42 2.19 -17.71
N ALA A 53 -2.50 3.20 -18.58
CA ALA A 53 -3.51 4.25 -18.49
C ALA A 53 -4.93 3.68 -18.62
N ALA A 54 -5.14 2.71 -19.51
CA ALA A 54 -6.43 2.03 -19.65
C ALA A 54 -6.81 1.24 -18.39
N LYS A 55 -5.85 0.52 -17.77
CA LYS A 55 -6.07 -0.21 -16.52
C LYS A 55 -6.40 0.72 -15.35
N ALA A 56 -5.61 1.78 -15.17
CA ALA A 56 -5.83 2.77 -14.11
C ALA A 56 -7.20 3.46 -14.23
N LYS A 57 -7.63 3.76 -15.47
CA LYS A 57 -8.97 4.30 -15.73
C LYS A 57 -10.06 3.32 -15.30
N ASN A 58 -9.93 2.04 -15.65
CA ASN A 58 -10.90 1.00 -15.29
C ASN A 58 -11.01 0.81 -13.76
N GLU A 59 -9.89 0.83 -13.04
CA GLU A 59 -9.87 0.78 -11.57
C GLU A 59 -10.53 2.01 -10.94
N THR A 60 -10.29 3.19 -11.50
CA THR A 60 -10.92 4.44 -11.06
C THR A 60 -12.43 4.38 -11.26
N ASP A 61 -12.90 3.91 -12.42
CA ASP A 61 -14.33 3.76 -12.71
C ASP A 61 -14.99 2.75 -11.76
N LYS A 62 -14.32 1.64 -11.46
CA LYS A 62 -14.77 0.66 -10.46
C LYS A 62 -14.84 1.25 -9.06
N SER A 63 -13.83 2.00 -8.63
CA SER A 63 -13.80 2.67 -7.33
C SER A 63 -14.91 3.72 -7.20
N ASN A 64 -15.14 4.50 -8.26
CA ASN A 64 -16.22 5.48 -8.33
C ASN A 64 -17.60 4.81 -8.25
N PHE A 65 -17.79 3.68 -8.91
CA PHE A 65 -19.02 2.90 -8.82
C PHE A 65 -19.27 2.41 -7.38
N VAL A 66 -18.28 1.80 -6.74
CA VAL A 66 -18.39 1.34 -5.34
C VAL A 66 -18.70 2.51 -4.40
N SER A 67 -18.01 3.64 -4.56
CA SER A 67 -18.24 4.84 -3.75
C SER A 67 -19.67 5.37 -3.90
N LYS A 68 -20.20 5.37 -5.13
CA LYS A 68 -21.58 5.78 -5.40
C LYS A 68 -22.60 4.82 -4.77
N THR A 69 -22.35 3.51 -4.82
CA THR A 69 -23.20 2.51 -4.16
C THR A 69 -23.19 2.68 -2.64
N MET A 70 -22.00 2.85 -2.03
CA MET A 70 -21.88 3.08 -0.59
C MET A 70 -22.58 4.36 -0.17
N GLN A 71 -22.46 5.45 -0.95
CA GLN A 71 -23.19 6.69 -0.67
C GLN A 71 -24.71 6.46 -0.70
N GLY A 72 -25.21 5.71 -1.68
CA GLY A 72 -26.64 5.35 -1.74
C GLY A 72 -27.11 4.55 -0.52
N THR A 73 -26.29 3.61 -0.02
CA THR A 73 -26.59 2.87 1.21
C THR A 73 -26.60 3.77 2.44
N ILE A 74 -25.66 4.72 2.54
CA ILE A 74 -25.64 5.71 3.64
C ILE A 74 -26.90 6.57 3.61
N ASP A 75 -27.32 7.04 2.44
CA ASP A 75 -28.53 7.85 2.29
C ASP A 75 -29.79 7.06 2.69
N ASP A 76 -29.86 5.77 2.34
CA ASP A 76 -30.95 4.88 2.75
C ASP A 76 -30.98 4.66 4.26
N LEU A 77 -29.83 4.36 4.87
CA LEU A 77 -29.72 4.22 6.33
C LEU A 77 -30.09 5.50 7.07
N ASN A 78 -29.70 6.66 6.54
CA ASN A 78 -30.09 7.95 7.12
C ASN A 78 -31.60 8.16 7.04
N LYS A 79 -32.24 7.81 5.92
CA LYS A 79 -33.71 7.84 5.79
C LYS A 79 -34.38 6.88 6.78
N GLN A 80 -33.84 5.68 6.99
CA GLN A 80 -34.35 4.74 7.98
C GLN A 80 -34.23 5.29 9.40
N ILE A 81 -33.10 5.90 9.75
CA ILE A 81 -32.90 6.57 11.05
C ILE A 81 -33.90 7.71 11.24
N GLU A 82 -34.09 8.54 10.21
CA GLU A 82 -35.04 9.65 10.25
C GLU A 82 -36.48 9.14 10.39
N PHE A 83 -36.84 8.09 9.66
CA PHE A 83 -38.13 7.41 9.76
C PHE A 83 -38.37 6.86 11.17
N LEU A 84 -37.38 6.14 11.74
CA LEU A 84 -37.45 5.61 13.11
C LEU A 84 -37.57 6.73 14.14
N LYS A 85 -36.82 7.83 13.99
CA LYS A 85 -36.94 9.01 14.86
C LYS A 85 -38.33 9.63 14.78
N LYS A 86 -38.87 9.77 13.56
CA LYS A 86 -40.21 10.29 13.34
C LYS A 86 -41.27 9.37 13.94
N ASN A 87 -41.14 8.05 13.76
CA ASN A 87 -42.04 7.07 14.37
C ASN A 87 -41.98 7.13 15.90
N ASN A 88 -40.79 7.19 16.49
CA ASN A 88 -40.64 7.38 17.93
C ASN A 88 -41.33 8.66 18.41
N ASN A 89 -41.16 9.79 17.71
CA ASN A 89 -41.84 11.04 18.06
C ASN A 89 -43.37 10.95 17.92
N VAL A 90 -43.88 10.24 16.91
CA VAL A 90 -45.33 10.03 16.74
C VAL A 90 -45.89 9.15 17.86
N VAL A 91 -45.20 8.06 18.21
CA VAL A 91 -45.57 7.21 19.35
C VAL A 91 -45.52 8.00 20.66
N LEU A 92 -44.48 8.82 20.87
CA LEU A 92 -44.39 9.69 22.04
C LEU A 92 -45.54 10.70 22.11
N ASN A 93 -45.91 11.33 20.99
CA ASN A 93 -47.04 12.26 20.93
C ASN A 93 -48.40 11.55 21.12
N GLN A 94 -48.60 10.36 20.56
CA GLN A 94 -49.81 9.56 20.81
C GLN A 94 -49.90 9.10 22.27
N LEU A 95 -48.77 8.80 22.91
CA LEU A 95 -48.71 8.48 24.34
C LEU A 95 -48.92 9.72 25.22
N GLN A 96 -48.49 10.91 24.77
CA GLN A 96 -48.79 12.19 25.38
C GLN A 96 -50.29 12.54 25.28
N ASP A 97 -50.94 12.29 24.15
CA ASP A 97 -52.39 12.43 24.01
C ASP A 97 -53.15 11.37 24.84
N MET A 98 -52.55 10.18 25.05
CA MET A 98 -53.03 9.17 26.00
C MET A 98 -52.67 9.48 27.47
N SER A 99 -51.89 10.53 27.76
CA SER A 99 -51.43 10.93 29.10
C SER A 99 -52.55 11.46 30.02
N VAL A 100 -53.81 11.28 29.65
CA VAL A 100 -54.92 11.34 30.59
C VAL A 100 -54.98 10.06 31.47
N VAL A 101 -54.05 9.09 31.34
CA VAL A 101 -54.11 7.82 32.08
C VAL A 101 -52.80 7.40 32.79
N SER A 102 -52.88 7.37 34.12
CA SER A 102 -52.09 6.68 35.18
C SER A 102 -50.55 6.86 35.27
N GLY A 103 -50.08 7.37 36.42
CA GLY A 103 -48.67 7.70 36.71
C GLY A 103 -47.67 6.54 36.69
N ALA A 104 -48.12 5.28 36.65
CA ALA A 104 -47.22 4.13 36.53
C ALA A 104 -46.62 3.96 35.12
N GLN A 105 -47.31 4.44 34.08
CA GLN A 105 -46.82 4.42 32.70
C GLN A 105 -45.86 5.58 32.40
N ALA A 106 -46.02 6.72 33.08
CA ALA A 106 -45.07 7.83 32.99
C ALA A 106 -43.67 7.45 33.51
N GLU A 107 -43.59 6.65 34.58
CA GLU A 107 -42.32 6.22 35.18
C GLU A 107 -41.56 5.23 34.29
N SER A 108 -42.25 4.29 33.64
CA SER A 108 -41.62 3.33 32.71
C SER A 108 -41.13 3.99 31.41
N ILE A 109 -41.83 5.04 30.95
CA ILE A 109 -41.41 5.88 29.82
C ILE A 109 -40.18 6.72 30.21
N LYS A 110 -40.18 7.35 31.40
CA LYS A 110 -39.04 8.09 31.93
C LYS A 110 -37.79 7.21 31.99
N LYS A 111 -37.91 6.00 32.53
CA LYS A 111 -36.81 5.02 32.59
C LYS A 111 -36.30 4.62 31.21
N SER A 112 -37.18 4.52 30.21
CA SER A 112 -36.80 4.22 28.82
C SER A 112 -36.09 5.40 28.15
N LEU A 113 -36.54 6.63 28.40
CA LEU A 113 -35.88 7.86 27.91
C LEU A 113 -34.50 8.05 28.54
N GLU A 114 -34.34 7.80 29.84
CA GLU A 114 -33.05 7.78 30.53
C GLU A 114 -32.10 6.72 29.93
N ASN A 115 -32.63 5.52 29.64
CA ASN A 115 -31.87 4.47 28.97
C ASN A 115 -31.43 4.87 27.55
N ILE A 116 -32.28 5.54 26.77
CA ILE A 116 -31.92 6.04 25.44
C ILE A 116 -30.86 7.13 25.53
N GLY A 117 -31.03 8.12 26.42
CA GLY A 117 -30.04 9.18 26.63
C GLY A 117 -28.68 8.62 27.07
N SER A 118 -28.67 7.58 27.92
CA SER A 118 -27.43 6.90 28.30
C SER A 118 -26.76 6.18 27.12
N LYS A 119 -27.55 5.56 26.22
CA LYS A 119 -27.05 4.91 25.00
C LYS A 119 -26.55 5.91 23.98
N ASP A 120 -27.21 7.05 23.81
CA ASP A 120 -26.76 8.12 22.91
C ASP A 120 -25.42 8.71 23.38
N SER A 121 -25.26 8.94 24.68
CA SER A 121 -23.97 9.35 25.26
C SER A 121 -22.88 8.31 25.06
N TYR A 122 -23.22 7.03 25.20
CA TYR A 122 -22.30 5.92 24.91
C TYR A 122 -21.91 5.88 23.42
N ILE A 123 -22.86 6.03 22.50
CA ILE A 123 -22.61 6.09 21.05
C ILE A 123 -21.71 7.29 20.70
N GLN A 124 -21.97 8.47 21.26
CA GLN A 124 -21.12 9.65 21.04
C GLN A 124 -19.70 9.42 21.56
N THR A 125 -19.57 8.80 22.73
CA THR A 125 -18.26 8.44 23.30
C THR A 125 -17.52 7.43 22.42
N LEU A 126 -18.22 6.42 21.90
CA LEU A 126 -17.66 5.45 20.97
C LEU A 126 -17.22 6.11 19.66
N GLN A 127 -18.05 6.95 19.06
CA GLN A 127 -17.71 7.67 17.82
C GLN A 127 -16.49 8.58 18.02
N GLY A 128 -16.43 9.31 19.14
CA GLY A 128 -15.26 10.12 19.49
C GLY A 128 -14.00 9.28 19.69
N SER A 129 -14.12 8.11 20.31
CA SER A 129 -13.01 7.16 20.49
C SER A 129 -12.54 6.56 19.16
N MET A 130 -13.46 6.26 18.24
CA MET A 130 -13.16 5.79 16.89
C MET A 130 -12.41 6.86 16.09
N ALA A 131 -12.88 8.11 16.07
CA ALA A 131 -12.22 9.21 15.37
C ALA A 131 -10.79 9.47 15.91
N ARG A 132 -10.59 9.35 17.22
CA ARG A 132 -9.26 9.41 17.84
C ARG A 132 -8.38 8.24 17.38
N LYS A 133 -8.91 7.02 17.34
CA LYS A 133 -8.17 5.86 16.86
C LYS A 133 -7.77 6.01 15.38
N ASP A 134 -8.68 6.47 14.53
CA ASP A 134 -8.41 6.66 13.10
C ASP A 134 -7.36 7.74 12.85
N SER A 135 -7.44 8.86 13.55
CA SER A 135 -6.41 9.92 13.45
C SER A 135 -5.03 9.45 13.90
N MET A 136 -4.94 8.67 14.98
CA MET A 136 -3.68 8.05 15.40
C MET A 136 -3.13 7.07 14.36
N ASN A 137 -3.99 6.21 13.80
CA ASN A 137 -3.60 5.26 12.75
C ASN A 137 -3.10 5.98 11.50
N MET A 138 -3.77 7.05 11.07
CA MET A 138 -3.34 7.86 9.92
C MET A 138 -2.00 8.54 10.17
N ALA A 139 -1.80 9.11 11.37
CA ALA A 139 -0.51 9.69 11.74
C ALA A 139 0.62 8.65 11.72
N LEU A 140 0.35 7.42 12.20
CA LEU A 140 1.33 6.34 12.15
C LEU A 140 1.67 5.97 10.69
N VAL A 141 0.68 5.81 9.83
CA VAL A 141 0.89 5.50 8.40
C VAL A 141 1.70 6.59 7.71
N MET A 142 1.37 7.86 7.94
CA MET A 142 2.11 8.99 7.36
C MET A 142 3.56 9.01 7.82
N ASN A 143 3.81 8.79 9.12
CA ASN A 143 5.16 8.74 9.67
C ASN A 143 5.95 7.54 9.14
N LEU A 144 5.32 6.36 9.02
CA LEU A 144 5.95 5.17 8.45
C LEU A 144 6.29 5.37 6.97
N LYS A 145 5.33 5.86 6.15
CA LYS A 145 5.57 6.16 4.74
C LYS A 145 6.67 7.20 4.56
N GLY A 146 6.66 8.27 5.36
CA GLY A 146 7.68 9.32 5.32
C GLY A 146 9.07 8.84 5.73
N ALA A 147 9.18 8.00 6.77
CA ALA A 147 10.46 7.47 7.24
C ALA A 147 11.06 6.43 6.27
N ILE A 148 10.20 5.57 5.70
CA ILE A 148 10.61 4.53 4.77
C ILE A 148 10.99 5.15 3.41
N GLY A 149 10.27 6.17 2.94
CA GLY A 149 10.53 6.87 1.68
C GLY A 149 10.29 5.99 0.45
N ASP A 150 10.79 6.41 -0.72
CA ASP A 150 10.76 5.68 -2.02
C ASP A 150 11.65 4.41 -2.03
N LEU A 151 11.80 3.73 -0.88
CA LEU A 151 12.44 2.41 -0.83
C LEU A 151 11.50 1.38 -1.48
N SER A 152 11.58 1.37 -2.82
CA SER A 152 10.97 0.48 -3.82
C SER A 152 9.48 0.15 -3.63
N ASP A 153 8.66 0.60 -4.59
CA ASP A 153 7.22 0.33 -4.78
C ASP A 153 6.83 -1.18 -4.90
N GLY A 154 7.69 -2.12 -4.47
CA GLY A 154 7.42 -3.55 -4.47
C GLY A 154 7.91 -4.33 -3.24
N ASP A 155 8.75 -3.76 -2.37
CA ASP A 155 9.31 -4.51 -1.23
C ASP A 155 8.67 -4.17 0.12
N ILE A 156 7.98 -3.04 0.24
CA ILE A 156 7.32 -2.60 1.47
C ILE A 156 5.92 -2.08 1.13
N ASN A 157 4.90 -2.59 1.83
CA ASN A 157 3.53 -2.14 1.70
C ASN A 157 2.95 -1.78 3.08
N ILE A 158 2.28 -0.63 3.18
CA ILE A 158 1.64 -0.18 4.42
C ILE A 158 0.15 0.02 4.16
N LYS A 159 -0.69 -0.71 4.90
CA LYS A 159 -2.15 -0.65 4.80
C LYS A 159 -2.80 -0.54 6.18
N VAL A 160 -4.02 -0.01 6.21
CA VAL A 160 -4.85 0.02 7.42
C VAL A 160 -6.07 -0.85 7.19
N GLU A 161 -6.27 -1.83 8.05
CA GLU A 161 -7.41 -2.73 7.99
C GLU A 161 -8.02 -2.89 9.38
N LYS A 162 -9.34 -2.65 9.51
CA LYS A 162 -10.11 -2.76 10.76
C LYS A 162 -9.47 -2.01 11.95
N GLY A 163 -8.85 -0.87 11.67
CA GLY A 163 -8.20 -0.03 12.68
C GLY A 163 -6.86 -0.57 13.19
N VAL A 164 -6.22 -1.49 12.45
CA VAL A 164 -4.85 -1.98 12.67
C VAL A 164 -3.99 -1.59 11.47
N VAL A 165 -2.76 -1.14 11.75
CA VAL A 165 -1.78 -0.79 10.70
C VAL A 165 -0.91 -2.00 10.42
N TYR A 166 -0.90 -2.44 9.17
CA TYR A 166 -0.06 -3.54 8.68
C TYR A 166 1.11 -2.97 7.90
N VAL A 167 2.31 -3.50 8.17
CA VAL A 167 3.54 -3.17 7.47
C VAL A 167 4.10 -4.46 6.90
N ASP A 168 3.77 -4.72 5.63
CA ASP A 168 4.22 -5.89 4.91
C ASP A 168 5.60 -5.60 4.32
N ILE A 169 6.62 -6.41 4.64
CA ILE A 169 7.98 -6.26 4.11
C ILE A 169 8.41 -7.57 3.45
N SER A 170 8.99 -7.49 2.26
CA SER A 170 9.38 -8.67 1.50
C SER A 170 10.47 -9.47 2.21
N ASP A 171 10.32 -10.81 2.18
CA ASP A 171 11.29 -11.73 2.80
C ASP A 171 12.70 -11.54 2.21
N LYS A 172 12.79 -11.31 0.90
CA LYS A 172 14.04 -11.09 0.18
C LYS A 172 14.77 -9.81 0.61
N LEU A 173 14.02 -8.81 1.07
CA LEU A 173 14.60 -7.60 1.63
C LEU A 173 15.14 -7.89 3.04
N LEU A 174 14.41 -8.64 3.84
CA LEU A 174 14.73 -8.87 5.26
C LEU A 174 15.83 -9.91 5.48
N PHE A 175 15.79 -11.02 4.75
CA PHE A 175 16.59 -12.21 5.04
C PHE A 175 17.30 -12.77 3.82
N LYS A 176 18.40 -13.50 4.06
CA LYS A 176 18.99 -14.38 3.06
C LYS A 176 18.05 -15.58 2.80
N SER A 177 18.02 -16.09 1.56
CA SER A 177 17.18 -17.22 1.17
C SER A 177 17.42 -18.44 2.08
N GLY A 178 16.33 -19.07 2.54
CA GLY A 178 16.39 -20.24 3.43
C GLY A 178 17.01 -19.98 4.81
N SER A 179 17.17 -18.71 5.20
CA SER A 179 17.84 -18.32 6.44
C SER A 179 17.00 -17.32 7.23
N PHE A 180 17.35 -17.20 8.52
CA PHE A 180 16.90 -16.15 9.43
C PHE A 180 17.98 -15.08 9.62
N SER A 181 19.08 -15.16 8.87
CA SER A 181 20.13 -14.13 8.88
C SER A 181 19.65 -12.86 8.18
N ILE A 182 19.65 -11.75 8.91
CA ILE A 182 19.20 -10.44 8.45
C ILE A 182 20.19 -9.87 7.40
N THR A 183 19.69 -9.14 6.41
CA THR A 183 20.52 -8.43 5.42
C THR A 183 20.91 -7.02 5.90
N ASP A 184 21.93 -6.42 5.28
CA ASP A 184 22.30 -5.02 5.59
C ASP A 184 21.16 -4.05 5.23
N LYS A 185 20.44 -4.32 4.13
CA LYS A 185 19.27 -3.54 3.71
C LYS A 185 18.14 -3.61 4.75
N ALA A 186 17.90 -4.79 5.29
CA ALA A 186 16.91 -5.01 6.34
C ALA A 186 17.22 -4.17 7.59
N THR A 187 18.50 -4.09 7.98
CA THR A 187 18.93 -3.25 9.10
C THR A 187 18.57 -1.78 8.87
N VAL A 188 18.79 -1.26 7.65
CA VAL A 188 18.44 0.14 7.30
C VAL A 188 16.94 0.38 7.37
N VAL A 189 16.14 -0.51 6.77
CA VAL A 189 14.67 -0.41 6.76
C VAL A 189 14.10 -0.52 8.17
N LEU A 190 14.50 -1.55 8.92
CA LEU A 190 14.04 -1.76 10.29
C LEU A 190 14.48 -0.65 11.23
N GLY A 191 15.62 0.00 10.99
CA GLY A 191 16.02 1.19 11.74
C GLY A 191 15.10 2.39 11.53
N LYS A 192 14.60 2.58 10.30
CA LYS A 192 13.59 3.61 10.00
C LYS A 192 12.26 3.30 10.69
N VAL A 193 11.81 2.04 10.62
CA VAL A 193 10.60 1.58 11.32
C VAL A 193 10.75 1.75 12.83
N ALA A 194 11.88 1.34 13.40
CA ALA A 194 12.16 1.47 14.82
C ALA A 194 12.13 2.92 15.29
N LYS A 195 12.64 3.87 14.50
CA LYS A 195 12.57 5.30 14.81
C LYS A 195 11.12 5.79 14.94
N VAL A 196 10.24 5.35 14.04
CA VAL A 196 8.81 5.69 14.09
C VAL A 196 8.13 5.06 15.31
N LEU A 197 8.42 3.79 15.60
CA LEU A 197 7.88 3.07 16.76
C LEU A 197 8.39 3.64 18.10
N ALA A 198 9.62 4.14 18.15
CA ALA A 198 10.19 4.81 19.32
C ALA A 198 9.50 6.15 19.61
N ALA A 199 9.09 6.88 18.56
CA ALA A 199 8.31 8.11 18.69
C ALA A 199 6.85 7.87 19.16
N GLN A 200 6.39 6.62 19.18
CA GLN A 200 5.04 6.22 19.55
C GLN A 200 5.07 5.18 20.68
N PRO A 201 5.47 5.56 21.92
CA PRO A 201 5.75 4.62 23.00
C PRO A 201 4.54 3.78 23.46
N ASN A 202 3.33 4.26 23.20
CA ASN A 202 2.09 3.62 23.63
C ASN A 202 1.57 2.56 22.64
N ILE A 203 2.28 2.33 21.52
CA ILE A 203 1.89 1.35 20.51
C ILE A 203 2.59 0.02 20.80
N GLU A 204 1.78 -1.02 20.94
CA GLU A 204 2.18 -2.42 20.90
C GLU A 204 2.07 -2.93 19.46
N PHE A 205 2.97 -3.84 19.09
CA PHE A 205 2.97 -4.41 17.74
C PHE A 205 3.40 -5.87 17.74
N MET A 206 2.94 -6.57 16.72
CA MET A 206 3.28 -7.97 16.48
C MET A 206 4.10 -8.09 15.21
N VAL A 207 5.19 -8.84 15.29
CA VAL A 207 5.99 -9.23 14.14
C VAL A 207 5.57 -10.63 13.73
N GLU A 208 4.95 -10.76 12.56
CA GLU A 208 4.54 -12.03 11.99
C GLU A 208 5.54 -12.47 10.92
N GLY A 209 6.13 -13.66 11.12
CA GLY A 209 6.98 -14.30 10.13
C GLY A 209 6.16 -15.17 9.18
N HIS A 210 6.43 -15.06 7.89
CA HIS A 210 5.90 -15.91 6.84
C HIS A 210 7.04 -16.56 6.04
N THR A 211 6.75 -17.69 5.42
CA THR A 211 7.64 -18.41 4.50
C THR A 211 6.95 -18.63 3.16
N ASP A 212 7.71 -18.92 2.11
CA ASP A 212 7.12 -19.45 0.89
C ASP A 212 6.86 -20.96 1.03
N SER A 213 6.10 -21.54 0.10
CA SER A 213 5.77 -22.96 0.10
C SER A 213 6.93 -23.86 -0.37
N LYS A 214 8.13 -23.32 -0.56
CA LYS A 214 9.28 -24.13 -0.96
C LYS A 214 9.81 -24.86 0.26
N GLN A 215 10.03 -26.17 0.10
CA GLN A 215 10.67 -26.97 1.14
C GLN A 215 12.06 -26.41 1.47
N LEU A 216 12.37 -26.39 2.76
CA LEU A 216 13.72 -26.13 3.26
C LEU A 216 14.66 -27.22 2.74
N LEU A 217 15.38 -26.93 1.67
CA LEU A 217 16.39 -27.84 1.12
C LEU A 217 17.68 -27.67 1.93
N GLY A 218 18.00 -28.68 2.75
CA GLY A 218 19.31 -28.79 3.42
C GLY A 218 19.45 -28.04 4.74
N SER A 219 18.42 -28.04 5.61
CA SER A 219 18.62 -27.54 6.98
C SER A 219 19.57 -28.46 7.75
N ASP A 220 20.76 -27.95 8.09
CA ASP A 220 21.78 -28.58 8.94
C ASP A 220 21.26 -28.80 10.39
N ASN A 221 20.18 -29.56 10.58
CA ASN A 221 19.52 -29.88 11.87
C ASN A 221 19.08 -28.67 12.72
N LYS A 222 18.98 -27.45 12.16
CA LYS A 222 18.66 -26.22 12.93
C LYS A 222 17.21 -25.75 12.86
N MET A 223 16.44 -26.26 11.90
CA MET A 223 15.05 -25.91 11.62
C MET A 223 14.34 -27.14 11.07
N GLU A 224 13.22 -27.51 11.69
CA GLU A 224 12.42 -28.68 11.30
C GLU A 224 11.56 -28.40 10.07
N ASP A 225 10.94 -27.22 10.01
CA ASP A 225 10.01 -26.85 8.95
C ASP A 225 9.88 -25.31 8.76
N ASN A 226 8.91 -24.94 7.92
CA ASN A 226 8.57 -23.54 7.65
C ASN A 226 7.95 -22.82 8.86
N TRP A 227 7.32 -23.54 9.80
CA TRP A 227 6.88 -22.95 11.06
C TRP A 227 8.08 -22.50 11.88
N ASP A 228 9.08 -23.37 12.04
CA ASP A 228 10.33 -23.07 12.72
C ASP A 228 11.07 -21.88 12.10
N LEU A 229 11.17 -21.84 10.76
CA LEU A 229 11.78 -20.72 10.05
C LEU A 229 11.03 -19.42 10.30
N SER A 230 9.69 -19.45 10.20
CA SER A 230 8.85 -18.26 10.38
C SER A 230 8.97 -17.67 11.79
N VAL A 231 8.94 -18.51 12.83
CA VAL A 231 9.11 -18.09 14.23
C VAL A 231 10.52 -17.55 14.49
N LYS A 232 11.56 -18.22 13.98
CA LYS A 232 12.94 -17.76 14.12
C LYS A 232 13.18 -16.43 13.42
N ARG A 233 12.56 -16.20 12.25
CA ARG A 233 12.60 -14.90 11.57
C ARG A 233 11.94 -13.80 12.40
N ALA A 234 10.70 -14.03 12.86
CA ALA A 234 9.97 -13.06 13.68
C ALA A 234 10.76 -12.68 14.95
N THR A 235 11.24 -13.69 15.68
CA THR A 235 12.04 -13.48 16.90
C THR A 235 13.37 -12.78 16.62
N THR A 236 14.01 -13.04 15.46
CA THR A 236 15.23 -12.35 15.04
C THR A 236 15.00 -10.85 14.83
N ILE A 237 13.86 -10.47 14.22
CA ILE A 237 13.49 -9.05 14.07
C ILE A 237 13.21 -8.40 15.43
N VAL A 238 12.44 -9.07 16.30
CA VAL A 238 12.14 -8.54 17.65
C VAL A 238 13.42 -8.32 18.45
N ARG A 239 14.36 -9.27 18.41
CA ARG A 239 15.68 -9.11 19.06
C ARG A 239 16.48 -7.95 18.46
N LEU A 240 16.49 -7.79 17.13
CA LEU A 240 17.14 -6.64 16.51
C LEU A 240 16.53 -5.32 17.00
N LEU A 241 15.20 -5.22 17.03
CA LEU A 241 14.48 -4.03 17.51
C LEU A 241 14.76 -3.72 18.98
N GLN A 242 14.85 -4.76 19.81
CA GLN A 242 15.21 -4.64 21.22
C GLN A 242 16.68 -4.22 21.41
N GLU A 243 17.62 -5.03 20.91
CA GLU A 243 19.05 -4.92 21.23
C GLU A 243 19.70 -3.74 20.54
N LYS A 244 19.33 -3.46 19.28
CA LYS A 244 19.95 -2.39 18.48
C LYS A 244 19.23 -1.06 18.59
N TYR A 245 17.91 -1.08 18.69
CA TYR A 245 17.08 0.12 18.64
C TYR A 245 16.38 0.44 19.98
N GLY A 246 16.56 -0.38 21.01
CA GLY A 246 16.10 -0.10 22.37
C GLY A 246 14.58 -0.12 22.53
N ILE A 247 13.85 -0.82 21.66
CA ILE A 247 12.39 -0.96 21.82
C ILE A 247 12.10 -1.89 23.01
N ASP A 248 11.20 -1.46 23.91
CA ASP A 248 10.80 -2.25 25.07
C ASP A 248 10.19 -3.60 24.62
N PRO A 249 10.74 -4.75 25.05
CA PRO A 249 10.23 -6.06 24.68
C PRO A 249 8.77 -6.29 25.09
N LYS A 250 8.25 -5.58 26.10
CA LYS A 250 6.83 -5.68 26.50
C LYS A 250 5.87 -5.19 25.42
N ARG A 251 6.37 -4.40 24.46
CA ARG A 251 5.59 -3.84 23.34
C ARG A 251 5.57 -4.74 22.11
N MET A 252 6.30 -5.86 22.16
CA MET A 252 6.60 -6.68 20.99
C MET A 252 6.15 -8.12 21.19
N THR A 253 5.37 -8.62 20.24
CA THR A 253 5.05 -10.05 20.14
C THR A 253 5.68 -10.60 18.87
N ALA A 254 6.36 -11.74 18.95
CA ALA A 254 6.82 -12.48 17.78
C ALA A 254 5.89 -13.67 17.53
N ALA A 255 5.39 -13.82 16.29
CA ALA A 255 4.56 -14.94 15.88
C ALA A 255 5.07 -15.51 14.54
N GLY A 256 5.00 -16.83 14.38
CA GLY A 256 5.21 -17.49 13.10
C GLY A 256 3.88 -17.95 12.53
N ARG A 257 3.70 -17.80 11.21
CA ARG A 257 2.50 -18.23 10.49
C ARG A 257 2.77 -19.39 9.52
N GLY A 258 4.04 -19.79 9.35
CA GLY A 258 4.42 -20.72 8.30
C GLY A 258 4.14 -20.13 6.91
N GLU A 259 3.54 -20.94 6.05
CA GLU A 259 3.11 -20.60 4.68
C GLU A 259 1.70 -19.98 4.61
#